data_AF-A0A509ECK9-F1
#
_entry.id   AF-A0A509ECK9-F1
#
_cell.length_a   1.000
_cell.length_b   1.000
_cell.length_c   1.000
_cell.angle_alpha   90.00
_cell.angle_beta   90.00
_cell.angle_gamma   90.00
#
_symmetry.space_group_name_H-M   'P 1'
#
loop_
_entity.id
_entity.type
_entity.pdbx_description
1 polymer ?
#
loop_
_entity_poly.entity_id
_entity_poly.type
_entity_poly.pdbx_seq_one_letter_code
_entity_poly.pdbx_strand_id
1 'polypeptide(L)' 'MLVVEVDGATHATEAERLRDERRTEALMRCGFAVLRVHNVDVAENLEGVRETILAAIERRTSL' A
#
# COMPACT_ATOMS: atom_id res chain seq x y z
N MET A 1 4.84 10.01 7.18
CA MET A 1 3.80 9.07 7.66
C MET A 1 3.55 8.02 6.58
N LEU A 2 3.34 6.76 6.96
CA LEU A 2 3.09 5.63 6.04
C LEU A 2 1.61 5.28 6.04
N VAL A 3 1.02 5.14 4.85
CA VAL A 3 -0.33 4.63 4.62
C VAL A 3 -0.20 3.21 4.06
N VAL A 4 -0.92 2.26 4.64
CA VAL A 4 -0.95 0.87 4.15
C VAL A 4 -2.35 0.59 3.60
N GLU A 5 -2.43 0.22 2.33
CA GLU A 5 -3.68 -0.14 1.66
C GLU A 5 -3.73 -1.65 1.44
N VAL A 6 -4.83 -2.28 1.86
CA VAL A 6 -5.10 -3.69 1.55
C VAL A 6 -5.90 -3.75 0.26
N ASP A 7 -5.33 -4.34 -0.78
CA ASP A 7 -5.95 -4.45 -2.09
C ASP A 7 -6.49 -5.86 -2.34
N GLY A 8 -7.79 -5.94 -2.61
CA GLY A 8 -8.48 -7.19 -2.96
C GLY A 8 -9.04 -7.21 -4.37
N ALA A 9 -8.66 -6.26 -5.23
CA ALA A 9 -9.22 -6.15 -6.56
C ALA A 9 -8.69 -7.26 -7.50
N THR A 10 -9.44 -8.35 -7.64
CA THR A 10 -9.25 -9.36 -8.70
C THR A 10 -9.81 -8.93 -10.05
N HIS A 11 -10.72 -7.94 -10.07
CA HIS A 11 -11.31 -7.36 -11.29
C HIS A 11 -11.49 -5.84 -11.15
N ALA A 12 -10.42 -5.07 -11.40
CA ALA A 12 -10.52 -3.61 -11.49
C ALA A 12 -10.82 -3.18 -12.93
N THR A 13 -11.84 -2.35 -13.11
CA THR A 13 -12.08 -1.64 -14.37
C THR A 13 -11.02 -0.56 -14.60
N GLU A 14 -10.81 -0.15 -15.85
CA GLU A 14 -9.86 0.93 -16.18
C GLU A 14 -10.17 2.24 -15.44
N ALA A 15 -11.46 2.53 -15.22
CA ALA A 15 -11.90 3.68 -14.44
C ALA A 15 -11.51 3.59 -12.95
N GLU A 16 -11.57 2.39 -12.37
CA GLU A 16 -11.13 2.15 -10.99
C GLU A 16 -9.62 2.27 -10.86
N ARG A 17 -8.87 1.73 -11.82
CA ARG A 17 -7.40 1.86 -11.90
C ARG A 17 -6.97 3.33 -11.95
N LEU A 18 -7.62 4.13 -12.80
CA LEU A 18 -7.32 5.55 -12.93
C LEU A 18 -7.69 6.35 -11.67
N ARG A 19 -8.81 6.02 -11.02
CA ARG A 19 -9.20 6.65 -9.75
C ARG A 19 -8.17 6.36 -8.65
N ASP A 20 -7.70 5.12 -8.64
CA ASP A 20 -6.78 4.61 -7.66
C ASP A 20 -5.36 5.20 -7.80
N GLU A 21 -4.87 5.37 -9.03
CA GLU A 21 -3.65 6.12 -9.34
C GLU A 21 -3.76 7.58 -8.85
N ARG A 22 -4.85 8.27 -9.18
CA ARG A 22 -5.07 9.67 -8.75
C ARG A 22 -5.09 9.81 -7.23
N ARG A 23 -5.70 8.85 -6.52
CA ARG A 23 -5.70 8.79 -5.06
C ARG A 23 -4.28 8.65 -4.51
N THR A 24 -3.50 7.72 -5.08
CA THR A 24 -2.12 7.48 -4.69
C THR A 24 -1.26 8.72 -4.89
N GLU A 25 -1.35 9.37 -6.04
CA GLU A 25 -0.63 10.60 -6.32
C GLU A 25 -1.01 11.74 -5.36
N ALA A 26 -2.30 11.88 -5.03
CA ALA A 26 -2.75 12.90 -4.09
C ALA A 26 -2.14 12.69 -2.70
N LEU A 27 -2.13 11.45 -2.21
CA LEU A 27 -1.51 11.10 -0.93
C LEU A 27 0.00 11.38 -0.94
N MET A 28 0.69 11.02 -2.03
CA MET A 28 2.11 11.30 -2.19
C MET A 28 2.43 12.79 -2.19
N ARG A 29 1.62 13.61 -2.87
CA ARG A 29 1.74 15.08 -2.84
C ARG A 29 1.54 15.67 -1.44
N CYS A 30 0.76 15.01 -0.58
CA CYS A 30 0.59 15.40 0.82
C CYS A 30 1.73 14.92 1.74
N GLY A 31 2.78 14.28 1.21
CA GLY A 31 3.92 13.79 1.99
C GLY A 31 3.73 12.41 2.62
N PHE A 32 2.68 11.68 2.22
CA PHE A 32 2.49 10.29 2.61
C PHE A 32 3.28 9.35 1.69
N ALA A 33 3.80 8.26 2.25
CA ALA A 33 4.12 7.09 1.44
C ALA A 33 2.94 6.12 1.47
N VAL A 34 2.70 5.47 0.34
CA VAL A 34 1.66 4.45 0.19
C VAL A 34 2.34 3.09 -0.04
N LEU A 35 1.99 2.11 0.79
CA LEU A 35 2.38 0.71 0.62
C LEU A 35 1.11 -0.10 0.37
N ARG A 36 1.10 -0.89 -0.70
CA ARG A 36 0.02 -1.86 -0.95
C ARG A 36 0.40 -3.26 -0.53
N VAL A 37 -0.56 -3.95 0.06
CA VAL A 37 -0.49 -5.36 0.40
C VAL A 37 -1.71 -6.06 -0.18
N HIS A 38 -1.54 -7.27 -0.72
CA HIS A 38 -2.67 -8.03 -1.25
C HIS A 38 -3.51 -8.60 -0.11
N ASN A 39 -4.82 -8.64 -0.30
CA ASN A 39 -5.76 -9.20 0.67
C ASN A 39 -5.49 -10.69 0.96
N VAL A 40 -5.05 -11.45 -0.06
CA VAL A 40 -4.65 -12.86 0.09
C VAL A 40 -3.43 -12.97 1.00
N ASP A 41 -2.42 -12.11 0.83
CA ASP A 41 -1.24 -12.11 1.71
C ASP A 41 -1.61 -11.77 3.16
N VAL A 42 -2.56 -10.86 3.37
CA VAL A 42 -3.06 -10.56 4.73
C VAL A 42 -3.76 -11.79 5.34
N ALA A 43 -4.50 -12.55 4.53
CA ALA A 43 -5.23 -13.73 4.99
C ALA A 43 -4.34 -14.96 5.21
N GLU A 44 -3.34 -15.15 4.36
CA GLU A 44 -2.57 -16.40 4.25
C GLU A 44 -1.10 -16.26 4.68
N ASN A 45 -0.54 -15.05 4.66
CA ASN A 45 0.87 -14.78 4.96
C ASN A 45 1.06 -13.48 5.78
N LEU A 46 0.35 -13.40 6.91
CA LEU A 46 0.36 -12.21 7.75
C LEU A 46 1.77 -11.84 8.25
N GLU A 47 2.64 -12.83 8.49
CA GLU A 47 4.01 -12.55 8.92
C GLU A 47 4.81 -11.82 7.84
N GLY A 48 4.74 -12.27 6.57
CA GLY A 48 5.38 -11.56 5.46
C GLY A 48 4.85 -10.15 5.25
N VAL A 49 3.55 -9.93 5.50
CA VAL A 49 2.96 -8.58 5.50
C VAL A 49 3.56 -7.71 6.61
N ARG A 50 3.73 -8.25 7.82
CA ARG A 50 4.34 -7.53 8.95
C ARG A 50 5.79 -7.16 8.66
N GLU A 51 6.58 -8.09 8.13
CA GLU A 51 7.97 -7.83 7.76
C GLU A 51 8.06 -6.75 6.67
N THR A 52 7.18 -6.79 5.68
CA THR A 52 7.12 -5.78 4.61
C THR A 52 6.81 -4.39 5.17
N ILE A 53 5.83 -4.28 6.08
CA ILE A 53 5.48 -3.02 6.74
C ILE A 53 6.64 -2.53 7.61
N LEU A 54 7.28 -3.42 8.39
CA LEU A 54 8.42 -3.07 9.23
C LEU A 54 9.59 -2.53 8.39
N ALA A 55 9.96 -3.22 7.31
CA ALA A 55 11.00 -2.78 6.40
C ALA A 55 10.68 -1.42 5.75
N ALA A 56 9.41 -1.15 5.46
CA ALA A 56 8.97 0.16 4.96
C ALA A 56 9.08 1.27 6.02
N ILE A 57 8.84 0.96 7.29
CA ILE A 57 9.03 1.90 8.41
C ILE A 57 10.52 2.16 8.65
N GLU A 58 11.36 1.13 8.67
CA GLU A 58 12.80 1.23 8.92
C GLU A 58 13.48 2.10 7.87
N ARG A 59 13.22 1.85 6.58
CA ARG A 59 13.74 2.69 5.47
C ARG A 59 13.38 4.17 5.60
N ARG A 60 12.33 4.51 6.34
CA ARG A 60 11.87 5.88 6.55
C ARG A 60 12.37 6.51 7.84
N THR A 61 12.78 5.69 8.80
CA THR A 61 13.29 6.14 10.10
C THR A 61 14.82 6.28 10.09
N SER A 62 15.52 5.57 9.21
CA SER A 62 16.97 5.67 9.04
C SER A 62 17.46 6.91 8.25
N LEU A 63 16.67 7.98 8.23
CA LEU A 63 17.05 9.32 7.76
C LEU A 63 17.30 10.23 8.97
#